data_AF-A0A949MC33-F1
#
_entry.id   AF-A0A949MC33-F1
#
_cell.length_a   1.000
_cell.length_b   1.000
_cell.length_c   1.000
_cell.angle_alpha   90.00
_cell.angle_beta   90.00
_cell.angle_gamma   90.00
#
_symmetry.space_group_name_H-M   'P 1'
#
loop_
_entity.id
_entity.type
_entity.pdbx_description
1 polymer ?
#
loop_
_entity_poly.entity_id
_entity_poly.type
_entity_poly.pdbx_seq_one_letter_code
_entity_poly.pdbx_strand_id
1 'polypeptide(L)'
;VGDDYVKDIYTITGDDVKVSRYGDHPIVASLKANDLALQMIRPRPVLAATPKDSGPQGPKVTELAFSSQQSTLGIETNVPPRAYPLMAAVQQAQDGAAAGGVARIVVVGDSFCFGNYYIQGGANRDFAGFTVNWLVDRPGLLQGIGPRPMSEFRLMLTPRQRLDISWLLLGALPGGVLLLGGIIWMTRRK
;
A
#
# COMPACT_ATOMS: atom_id res chain seq x y z
N VAL A 1 -11.67 -21.29 -7.66
CA VAL A 1 -11.05 -20.18 -6.89
C VAL A 1 -9.63 -19.81 -7.31
N GLY A 2 -8.69 -20.75 -7.55
CA GLY A 2 -7.26 -20.40 -7.75
C GLY A 2 -6.93 -19.45 -8.92
N ASP A 3 -7.77 -19.42 -9.96
CA ASP A 3 -7.66 -18.48 -11.09
C ASP A 3 -8.58 -17.26 -11.02
N ASP A 4 -9.31 -17.11 -9.93
CA ASP A 4 -10.29 -16.04 -9.75
C ASP A 4 -9.70 -14.84 -9.01
N TYR A 5 -10.35 -13.69 -9.16
CA TYR A 5 -10.03 -12.45 -8.46
C TYR A 5 -11.25 -11.93 -7.69
N VAL A 6 -10.97 -11.23 -6.60
CA VAL A 6 -11.99 -10.69 -5.72
C VAL A 6 -12.44 -9.33 -6.24
N LYS A 7 -13.76 -9.13 -6.28
CA LYS A 7 -14.43 -7.85 -6.47
C LYS A 7 -15.06 -7.43 -5.16
N ASP A 8 -14.95 -6.16 -4.82
CA ASP A 8 -15.53 -5.58 -3.62
C ASP A 8 -16.29 -4.31 -4.00
N ILE A 9 -17.24 -3.90 -3.16
CA ILE A 9 -17.93 -2.61 -3.29
C ILE A 9 -17.05 -1.46 -2.78
N TYR A 10 -16.11 -1.76 -1.88
CA TYR A 10 -15.17 -0.79 -1.34
C TYR A 10 -13.95 -0.71 -2.24
N THR A 11 -13.93 0.29 -3.12
CA THR A 11 -12.90 0.48 -4.15
C THR A 11 -12.44 1.95 -4.15
N ILE A 12 -11.25 2.24 -4.70
CA ILE A 12 -10.75 3.62 -4.90
C ILE A 12 -10.90 4.04 -6.37
N THR A 13 -10.60 3.12 -7.29
CA THR A 13 -10.60 3.29 -8.75
C THR A 13 -11.66 2.44 -9.46
N GLY A 14 -12.31 1.52 -8.76
CA GLY A 14 -13.40 0.67 -9.26
C GLY A 14 -12.99 -0.76 -9.59
N ASP A 15 -11.73 -0.98 -9.98
CA ASP A 15 -11.14 -2.31 -10.26
C ASP A 15 -10.31 -2.88 -9.09
N ASP A 16 -10.22 -2.13 -8.01
CA ASP A 16 -9.40 -2.41 -6.84
C ASP A 16 -10.24 -2.72 -5.60
N VAL A 17 -9.66 -3.48 -4.67
CA VAL A 17 -10.22 -3.74 -3.36
C VAL A 17 -9.51 -2.85 -2.35
N LYS A 18 -10.27 -2.00 -1.65
CA LYS A 18 -9.78 -1.24 -0.49
C LYS A 18 -9.84 -2.14 0.74
N VAL A 19 -8.69 -2.58 1.21
CA VAL A 19 -8.58 -3.55 2.30
C VAL A 19 -8.33 -2.81 3.62
N SER A 20 -9.26 -2.90 4.56
CA SER A 20 -9.14 -2.32 5.91
C SER A 20 -9.37 -3.33 7.04
N ARG A 21 -9.68 -4.59 6.69
CA ARG A 21 -9.90 -5.66 7.67
C ARG A 21 -8.64 -6.50 7.79
N TYR A 22 -8.03 -6.48 8.97
CA TYR A 22 -6.78 -7.18 9.25
C TYR A 22 -6.93 -8.24 10.33
N GLY A 23 -6.18 -9.33 10.16
CA GLY A 23 -6.01 -10.37 11.16
C GLY A 23 -5.09 -9.94 12.30
N ASP A 24 -4.76 -10.90 13.17
CA ASP A 24 -3.88 -10.68 14.31
C ASP A 24 -2.47 -11.14 13.97
N HIS A 25 -1.69 -10.25 13.35
CA HIS A 25 -0.31 -10.50 12.98
C HIS A 25 0.56 -9.22 13.05
N PRO A 26 1.83 -9.29 13.49
CA PRO A 26 2.69 -8.11 13.63
C PRO A 26 2.83 -7.26 12.36
N ILE A 27 2.88 -7.87 11.18
CA ILE A 27 2.97 -7.15 9.88
C ILE A 27 1.84 -6.13 9.71
N VAL A 28 0.62 -6.47 10.14
CA VAL A 28 -0.58 -5.67 9.92
C VAL A 28 -1.05 -4.93 11.18
N ALA A 29 -0.35 -5.10 12.31
CA ALA A 29 -0.74 -4.54 13.59
C ALA A 29 -0.80 -3.00 13.54
N SER A 30 0.23 -2.35 13.00
CA SER A 30 0.25 -0.89 12.85
C SER A 30 -0.79 -0.40 11.82
N LEU A 31 -1.08 -1.18 10.78
CA LEU A 31 -2.12 -0.82 9.81
C LEU A 31 -3.51 -0.86 10.47
N LYS A 32 -3.79 -1.92 11.24
CA LYS A 32 -5.02 -2.09 12.03
C LYS A 32 -5.19 -1.00 13.08
N ALA A 33 -4.12 -0.67 13.80
CA ALA A 33 -4.16 0.32 14.88
C ALA A 33 -4.37 1.77 14.38
N ASN A 34 -3.93 2.08 13.17
CA ASN A 34 -4.02 3.43 12.60
C ASN A 34 -5.12 3.56 11.52
N ASP A 35 -6.02 2.57 11.40
CA ASP A 35 -7.10 2.51 10.38
C ASP A 35 -6.59 2.77 8.94
N LEU A 36 -5.39 2.27 8.65
CA LEU A 36 -4.77 2.43 7.34
C LEU A 36 -5.29 1.35 6.39
N ALA A 37 -5.70 1.74 5.18
CA ALA A 37 -6.18 0.80 4.17
C ALA A 37 -5.12 0.48 3.12
N LEU A 38 -5.07 -0.77 2.67
CA LEU A 38 -4.30 -1.19 1.49
C LEU A 38 -5.16 -1.08 0.24
N GLN A 39 -4.50 -0.86 -0.89
CA GLN A 39 -5.12 -0.84 -2.19
C GLN A 39 -4.60 -2.03 -3.00
N MET A 40 -5.46 -3.01 -3.28
CA MET A 40 -5.10 -4.19 -4.06
C MET A 40 -5.85 -4.22 -5.39
N ILE A 41 -5.18 -4.50 -6.50
CA ILE A 41 -5.75 -4.51 -7.84
C ILE A 41 -6.11 -5.95 -8.22
N ARG A 42 -7.41 -6.22 -8.35
CA ARG A 42 -7.94 -7.56 -8.66
C ARG A 42 -7.23 -8.69 -7.88
N PRO A 43 -7.19 -8.60 -6.54
CA PRO A 43 -6.45 -9.57 -5.74
C PRO A 43 -7.07 -10.95 -5.84
N ARG A 44 -6.23 -11.98 -5.89
CA ARG A 44 -6.64 -13.38 -5.80
C ARG A 44 -6.83 -13.80 -4.34
N PRO A 45 -7.81 -14.67 -4.03
CA PRO A 45 -7.93 -15.24 -2.69
C PRO A 45 -6.69 -16.06 -2.30
N VAL A 46 -6.17 -15.81 -1.11
CA VAL A 46 -5.05 -16.54 -0.49
C VAL A 46 -5.55 -17.17 0.79
N LEU A 47 -5.96 -18.43 0.72
CA LEU A 47 -6.50 -19.16 1.87
C LEU A 47 -5.38 -19.82 2.66
N ALA A 48 -5.46 -19.74 3.99
CA ALA A 48 -4.60 -20.54 4.84
C ALA A 48 -4.96 -22.02 4.68
N ALA A 49 -4.00 -22.82 4.22
CA ALA A 49 -4.08 -24.26 4.20
C ALA A 49 -3.03 -24.83 5.16
N THR A 50 -3.46 -25.37 6.29
CA THR A 50 -2.58 -26.16 7.17
C THR A 50 -2.58 -27.60 6.63
N PRO A 51 -1.41 -28.16 6.28
CA PRO A 51 -1.33 -29.56 5.88
C PRO A 51 -1.89 -30.47 6.99
N LYS A 52 -2.75 -31.43 6.65
CA LYS A 52 -3.42 -32.33 7.61
C LYS A 52 -2.45 -33.11 8.52
N ASP A 53 -1.20 -33.30 8.07
CA ASP A 53 -0.15 -34.04 8.78
C ASP A 53 0.89 -33.15 9.46
N SER A 54 0.55 -31.87 9.67
CA SER A 54 1.43 -30.93 10.39
C SER A 54 1.44 -31.30 11.87
N GLY A 55 2.53 -31.90 12.33
CA GLY A 55 2.77 -32.11 13.77
C GLY A 55 2.84 -30.79 14.56
N PRO A 56 3.09 -30.83 15.88
CA PRO A 56 3.14 -29.63 16.74
C PRO A 56 4.15 -28.55 16.31
N GLN A 57 5.12 -28.90 15.46
CA GLN A 57 6.14 -28.01 14.90
C GLN A 57 5.93 -27.67 13.41
N GLY A 58 4.75 -27.97 12.88
CA GLY A 58 4.41 -27.67 11.49
C GLY A 58 4.35 -26.16 11.18
N PRO A 59 4.22 -25.79 9.90
CA PRO A 59 4.16 -24.40 9.49
C PRO A 59 2.93 -23.72 10.10
N LYS A 60 3.16 -22.65 10.86
CA LYS A 60 2.11 -21.77 11.36
C LYS A 60 1.69 -20.83 10.25
N VAL A 61 0.45 -20.94 9.79
CA VAL A 61 -0.14 -20.08 8.77
C VAL A 61 -1.09 -19.08 9.44
N THR A 62 -1.00 -17.80 9.07
CA THR A 62 -1.86 -16.74 9.60
C THR A 62 -2.32 -15.85 8.46
N GLU A 63 -3.63 -15.75 8.27
CA GLU A 63 -4.24 -14.83 7.30
C GLU A 63 -4.10 -13.39 7.79
N LEU A 64 -3.65 -12.50 6.91
CA LEU A 64 -3.24 -11.14 7.28
C LEU A 64 -4.33 -10.11 7.01
N ALA A 65 -5.02 -10.23 5.88
CA ALA A 65 -5.91 -9.20 5.38
C ALA A 65 -7.08 -9.81 4.61
N PHE A 66 -8.25 -9.19 4.74
CA PHE A 66 -9.52 -9.72 4.28
C PHE A 66 -10.28 -8.68 3.46
N SER A 67 -10.97 -9.14 2.43
CA SER A 67 -11.97 -8.34 1.73
C SER A 67 -13.24 -8.15 2.59
N SER A 68 -14.20 -7.34 2.11
CA SER A 68 -15.47 -7.12 2.80
C SER A 68 -16.39 -8.34 2.74
N GLN A 69 -17.41 -8.37 3.61
CA GLN A 69 -18.44 -9.42 3.58
C GLN A 69 -19.31 -9.38 2.31
N GLN A 70 -19.26 -8.30 1.54
CA GLN A 70 -20.01 -8.12 0.31
C GLN A 70 -19.16 -8.44 -0.94
N SER A 71 -17.96 -8.99 -0.74
CA SER A 71 -17.08 -9.33 -1.84
C SER A 71 -17.59 -10.53 -2.64
N THR A 72 -17.39 -10.48 -3.94
CA THR A 72 -17.74 -11.54 -4.90
C THR A 72 -16.51 -11.94 -5.70
N LEU A 73 -16.62 -13.06 -6.42
CA LEU A 73 -15.59 -13.49 -7.34
C LEU A 73 -15.85 -12.95 -8.75
N GLY A 74 -14.78 -12.68 -9.49
CA GLY A 74 -14.83 -12.09 -10.81
C GLY A 74 -15.20 -13.07 -11.92
N ILE A 75 -14.90 -14.36 -11.75
CA ILE A 75 -15.16 -15.44 -12.71
C ILE A 75 -16.33 -16.32 -12.22
N GLU A 76 -16.25 -16.85 -11.00
CA GLU A 76 -17.28 -17.71 -10.40
C GLU A 76 -18.42 -16.87 -9.78
N THR A 77 -19.41 -16.49 -10.60
CA THR A 77 -20.52 -15.62 -10.15
C THR A 77 -21.59 -16.32 -9.33
N ASN A 78 -21.58 -17.66 -9.25
CA ASN A 78 -22.58 -18.43 -8.52
C ASN A 78 -22.27 -18.55 -7.01
N VAL A 79 -21.14 -18.00 -6.56
CA VAL A 79 -20.74 -18.03 -5.16
C VAL A 79 -21.36 -16.83 -4.42
N PRO A 80 -22.09 -17.04 -3.31
CA PRO A 80 -22.64 -15.94 -2.52
C PRO A 80 -21.57 -14.97 -2.05
N PRO A 81 -21.90 -13.68 -1.88
CA PRO A 81 -20.97 -12.70 -1.33
C PRO A 81 -20.43 -13.11 0.04
N ARG A 82 -19.12 -13.02 0.22
CA ARG A 82 -18.43 -13.30 1.49
C ARG A 82 -17.06 -12.63 1.52
N ALA A 83 -16.49 -12.51 2.72
CA ALA A 83 -15.10 -12.11 2.86
C ALA A 83 -14.13 -13.18 2.35
N TYR A 84 -13.09 -12.75 1.64
CA TYR A 84 -11.99 -13.58 1.17
C TYR A 84 -10.68 -13.13 1.84
N PRO A 85 -9.86 -14.07 2.35
CA PRO A 85 -8.49 -13.74 2.73
C PRO A 85 -7.69 -13.43 1.47
N LEU A 86 -6.91 -12.36 1.50
CA LEU A 86 -6.15 -11.86 0.34
C LEU A 86 -4.64 -11.99 0.54
N MET A 87 -4.21 -12.27 1.78
CA MET A 87 -2.82 -12.34 2.18
C MET A 87 -2.64 -13.34 3.32
N ALA A 88 -1.51 -14.03 3.35
CA ALA A 88 -1.15 -14.94 4.44
C ALA A 88 0.35 -14.84 4.77
N ALA A 89 0.69 -14.99 6.04
CA ALA A 89 2.04 -15.22 6.52
C ALA A 89 2.20 -16.68 6.95
N VAL A 90 3.36 -17.25 6.67
CA VAL A 90 3.76 -18.58 7.11
C VAL A 90 5.05 -18.45 7.91
N GLN A 91 5.09 -19.13 9.05
CA GLN A 91 6.27 -19.21 9.90
C GLN A 91 6.52 -20.67 10.27
N GLN A 92 7.74 -21.16 10.04
CA GLN A 92 8.14 -22.51 10.41
C GLN A 92 9.50 -22.47 11.10
N ALA A 93 9.58 -23.09 12.29
CA ALA A 93 10.86 -23.31 12.95
C ALA A 93 11.69 -24.34 12.16
N GLN A 94 12.99 -24.10 12.01
CA GLN A 94 13.89 -25.07 11.40
C GLN A 94 14.82 -25.67 12.45
N ASP A 95 14.75 -26.99 12.59
CA ASP A 95 15.71 -27.76 13.38
C ASP A 95 17.04 -27.89 12.60
N GLY A 96 18.17 -27.65 13.28
CA GLY A 96 19.50 -27.91 12.74
C GLY A 96 20.22 -26.74 12.05
N ALA A 97 19.59 -25.58 11.89
CA ALA A 97 20.36 -24.36 11.60
C ALA A 97 21.20 -24.03 12.85
N ALA A 98 22.50 -23.73 12.68
CA ALA A 98 23.45 -23.48 13.78
C ALA A 98 23.05 -22.36 14.77
N ALA A 99 21.92 -21.69 14.54
CA ALA A 99 21.33 -20.64 15.36
C ALA A 99 19.80 -20.76 15.59
N GLY A 100 19.15 -21.91 15.35
CA GLY A 100 17.71 -22.07 15.59
C GLY A 100 16.84 -21.12 14.75
N GLY A 101 17.07 -21.12 13.43
CA GLY A 101 16.44 -20.19 12.49
C GLY A 101 14.95 -20.46 12.25
N VAL A 102 14.23 -19.41 11.89
CA VAL A 102 12.82 -19.46 11.52
C VAL A 102 12.68 -19.13 10.03
N ALA A 103 12.09 -20.04 9.26
CA ALA A 103 11.69 -19.77 7.89
C ALA A 103 10.37 -18.99 7.88
N ARG A 104 10.33 -17.91 7.09
CA ARG A 104 9.17 -17.03 6.97
C ARG A 104 8.80 -16.81 5.50
N ILE A 105 7.51 -16.87 5.20
CA ILE A 105 6.96 -16.59 3.87
C ILE A 105 5.78 -15.63 4.04
N VAL A 106 5.64 -14.67 3.14
CA VAL A 106 4.42 -13.87 3.01
C VAL A 106 3.89 -14.04 1.60
N VAL A 107 2.62 -14.38 1.50
CA VAL A 107 1.90 -14.56 0.23
C VAL A 107 0.90 -13.43 0.10
N VAL A 108 0.94 -12.73 -1.03
CA VAL A 108 0.06 -11.60 -1.35
C VAL A 108 -0.68 -11.94 -2.65
N GLY A 109 -2.01 -11.83 -2.62
CA GLY A 109 -2.86 -12.15 -3.77
C GLY A 109 -2.81 -11.13 -4.91
N ASP A 110 -1.99 -10.10 -4.82
CA ASP A 110 -1.86 -9.05 -5.83
C ASP A 110 -0.39 -8.71 -6.07
N SER A 111 0.01 -8.65 -7.34
CA SER A 111 1.34 -8.21 -7.77
C SER A 111 1.41 -6.71 -8.07
N PHE A 112 0.29 -6.06 -8.39
CA PHE A 112 0.26 -4.67 -8.80
C PHE A 112 0.34 -3.70 -7.62
N CYS A 113 -0.09 -4.07 -6.41
CA CYS A 113 -0.02 -3.23 -5.22
C CYS A 113 1.38 -2.69 -4.90
N PHE A 114 2.44 -3.35 -5.38
CA PHE A 114 3.84 -2.93 -5.21
C PHE A 114 4.47 -2.31 -6.47
N GLY A 115 3.69 -2.10 -7.53
CA GLY A 115 4.13 -1.36 -8.71
C GLY A 115 4.30 0.13 -8.42
N ASN A 116 5.12 0.84 -9.22
CA ASN A 116 5.49 2.25 -9.00
C ASN A 116 4.30 3.19 -8.74
N TYR A 117 3.16 2.92 -9.37
CA TYR A 117 1.94 3.70 -9.19
C TYR A 117 1.22 3.34 -7.87
N TYR A 118 0.93 2.06 -7.66
CA TYR A 118 0.12 1.60 -6.53
C TYR A 118 0.88 1.46 -5.22
N ILE A 119 2.22 1.50 -5.22
CA ILE A 119 3.00 1.52 -3.98
C ILE A 119 2.72 2.78 -3.16
N GLN A 120 2.31 3.88 -3.81
CA GLN A 120 1.85 5.11 -3.16
C GLN A 120 0.34 5.08 -2.83
N GLY A 121 -0.38 4.03 -3.22
CA GLY A 121 -1.80 3.84 -2.94
C GLY A 121 -2.03 3.32 -1.52
N GLY A 122 -2.89 4.00 -0.77
CA GLY A 122 -3.17 3.64 0.62
C GLY A 122 -1.90 3.52 1.46
N ALA A 123 -1.78 2.43 2.21
CA ALA A 123 -0.61 2.09 3.03
C ALA A 123 0.26 0.96 2.43
N ASN A 124 0.24 0.79 1.10
CA ASN A 124 0.98 -0.29 0.43
C ASN A 124 2.49 -0.23 0.69
N ARG A 125 3.08 0.98 0.67
CA ARG A 125 4.49 1.19 1.01
C ARG A 125 4.82 0.79 2.44
N ASP A 126 3.95 1.14 3.39
CA ASP A 126 4.15 0.81 4.81
C ASP A 126 4.05 -0.70 5.02
N PHE A 127 3.05 -1.36 4.43
CA PHE A 127 2.92 -2.82 4.45
C PHE A 127 4.15 -3.53 3.87
N ALA A 128 4.69 -3.05 2.75
CA ALA A 128 5.92 -3.59 2.19
C ALA A 128 7.09 -3.47 3.17
N GLY A 129 7.22 -2.32 3.84
CA GLY A 129 8.22 -2.09 4.89
C GLY A 129 8.06 -3.05 6.07
N PHE A 130 6.85 -3.21 6.61
CA PHE A 130 6.57 -4.13 7.71
C PHE A 130 6.82 -5.59 7.32
N THR A 131 6.44 -5.97 6.10
CA THR A 131 6.67 -7.31 5.57
C THR A 131 8.15 -7.63 5.47
N VAL A 132 8.95 -6.75 4.85
CA VAL A 132 10.41 -6.94 4.73
C VAL A 132 11.05 -7.03 6.12
N ASN A 133 10.72 -6.12 7.03
CA ASN A 133 11.28 -6.12 8.39
C ASN A 133 10.93 -7.41 9.15
N TRP A 134 9.74 -7.97 8.94
CA TRP A 134 9.34 -9.23 9.56
C TRP A 134 10.08 -10.41 8.95
N LEU A 135 10.27 -10.43 7.63
CA LEU A 135 11.01 -11.48 6.92
C LEU A 135 12.49 -11.54 7.34
N VAL A 136 13.14 -10.39 7.57
CA VAL A 136 14.56 -10.32 7.96
C VAL A 136 14.80 -10.31 9.49
N ASP A 137 13.80 -10.71 10.27
CA ASP A 137 13.86 -10.80 11.73
C ASP A 137 14.29 -9.51 12.44
N ARG A 138 13.71 -8.37 12.03
CA ARG A 138 13.89 -7.07 12.69
C ARG A 138 12.64 -6.65 13.45
N PRO A 139 12.30 -7.30 14.57
CA PRO A 139 11.04 -7.07 15.29
C PRO A 139 10.90 -5.64 15.83
N GLY A 140 12.01 -4.96 16.14
CA GLY A 140 12.01 -3.56 16.60
C GLY A 140 11.51 -2.54 15.56
N LEU A 141 11.47 -2.91 14.27
CA LEU A 141 10.98 -2.06 13.18
C LEU A 141 9.53 -2.36 12.79
N LEU A 142 8.88 -3.32 13.45
CA LEU A 142 7.47 -3.70 13.21
C LEU A 142 6.47 -2.83 13.98
N GLN A 143 6.92 -2.14 15.03
CA GLN A 143 6.06 -1.27 15.85
C GLN A 143 5.88 0.13 15.26
N GLY A 144 6.45 0.38 14.07
CA GLY A 144 6.35 1.64 13.37
C GLY A 144 7.14 2.75 14.06
N ILE A 145 8.17 3.24 13.39
CA ILE A 145 8.24 4.69 13.24
C ILE A 145 6.97 4.97 12.44
N GLY A 146 5.88 5.39 13.12
CA GLY A 146 4.64 5.77 12.45
C GLY A 146 4.96 6.71 11.29
N PRO A 147 4.14 6.75 10.23
CA PRO A 147 4.46 7.48 9.00
C PRO A 147 5.02 8.82 9.40
N ARG A 148 6.31 9.07 9.12
CA ARG A 148 6.88 10.42 9.20
C ARG A 148 5.87 11.21 8.40
N PRO A 149 5.12 12.17 8.97
CA PRO A 149 4.07 12.83 8.24
C PRO A 149 4.77 13.40 7.02
N MET A 150 4.57 12.76 5.87
CA MET A 150 4.93 13.32 4.60
C MET A 150 3.90 14.40 4.51
N SER A 151 4.26 15.59 4.98
CA SER A 151 3.65 16.81 4.53
C SER A 151 3.98 16.93 3.04
N GLU A 152 3.40 16.04 2.23
CA GLU A 152 2.95 16.46 0.92
C GLU A 152 1.97 17.57 1.23
N PHE A 153 2.48 18.80 1.20
CA PHE A 153 1.67 19.98 1.02
C PHE A 153 1.02 19.83 -0.36
N ARG A 154 -0.02 18.99 -0.45
CA ARG A 154 -0.92 18.98 -1.58
C ARG A 154 -1.69 20.28 -1.45
N LEU A 155 -1.11 21.34 -2.01
CA LEU A 155 -1.77 22.62 -2.14
C LEU A 155 -3.05 22.35 -2.93
N MET A 156 -4.18 22.27 -2.23
CA MET A 156 -5.50 22.19 -2.84
C MET A 156 -5.81 23.56 -3.42
N LEU A 157 -5.17 23.86 -4.54
CA LEU A 157 -5.38 25.09 -5.28
C LEU A 157 -6.67 24.95 -6.07
N THR A 158 -7.61 25.82 -5.74
CA THR A 158 -8.78 26.05 -6.59
C THR A 158 -8.32 26.38 -8.02
N PRO A 159 -9.13 26.11 -9.06
CA PRO A 159 -8.76 26.42 -10.44
C PRO A 159 -8.30 27.87 -10.64
N ARG A 160 -8.90 28.82 -9.88
CA ARG A 160 -8.51 30.23 -9.87
C ARG A 160 -7.12 30.46 -9.29
N GLN A 161 -6.80 29.87 -8.15
CA GLN A 161 -5.47 30.00 -7.53
C GLN A 161 -4.35 29.41 -8.40
N ARG A 162 -4.64 28.34 -9.15
CA ARG A 162 -3.69 27.80 -10.15
C ARG A 162 -3.40 28.80 -11.28
N LEU A 163 -4.43 29.50 -11.75
CA LEU A 163 -4.30 30.50 -12.80
C LEU A 163 -3.50 31.71 -12.29
N ASP A 164 -3.78 32.19 -11.08
CA ASP A 164 -3.09 33.34 -10.48
C ASP A 164 -1.60 33.05 -10.26
N ILE A 165 -1.29 31.87 -9.72
CA ILE A 165 0.10 31.42 -9.52
C ILE A 165 0.83 31.27 -10.85
N SER A 166 0.15 30.75 -11.88
CA SER A 166 0.73 30.63 -13.23
C SER A 166 1.04 31.99 -13.84
N TRP A 167 0.13 32.97 -13.72
CA TRP A 167 0.39 34.34 -14.19
C TRP A 167 1.51 35.03 -13.43
N LEU A 168 1.62 34.79 -12.12
CA LEU A 168 2.71 35.34 -11.32
C LEU A 168 4.07 34.75 -11.74
N LEU A 169 4.15 33.43 -11.87
CA LEU A 169 5.40 32.72 -12.17
C LEU A 169 5.84 32.87 -13.63
N LEU A 170 4.90 32.76 -14.58
CA LEU A 170 5.19 32.78 -16.02
C LEU A 170 5.02 34.17 -16.65
N GLY A 171 4.28 35.08 -16.02
CA GLY A 171 4.06 36.43 -16.53
C GLY A 171 4.84 37.48 -15.75
N ALA A 172 4.52 37.65 -14.47
CA ALA A 172 5.03 38.75 -13.67
C ALA A 172 6.54 38.69 -13.42
N LEU A 173 7.09 37.51 -13.10
CA LEU A 173 8.53 37.34 -12.89
C LEU A 173 9.37 37.60 -14.15
N PRO A 174 9.17 36.89 -15.28
CA PRO A 174 9.94 37.16 -16.49
C PRO A 174 9.65 38.56 -17.06
N GLY A 175 8.42 39.05 -16.95
CA GLY A 175 8.05 40.42 -17.35
C GLY A 175 8.75 41.49 -16.51
N GLY A 176 8.89 41.28 -15.21
CA GLY A 176 9.61 42.18 -14.30
C GLY A 176 11.10 42.25 -14.63
N VAL A 177 11.73 41.11 -14.91
CA VAL A 177 13.14 41.06 -15.35
C VAL A 177 13.33 41.81 -16.67
N LEU A 178 12.43 41.61 -17.65
CA LEU A 178 12.48 42.33 -18.93
C LEU A 178 12.27 43.83 -18.77
N LEU A 179 11.34 44.25 -17.91
CA LEU A 179 11.11 45.67 -17.61
C LEU A 179 12.33 46.33 -16.99
N LEU A 180 12.93 45.71 -15.96
CA LEU A 180 14.14 46.23 -15.34
C LEU A 180 15.31 46.29 -16.32
N GLY A 181 15.50 45.24 -17.13
CA GLY A 181 16.49 45.22 -18.19
C GLY A 181 16.27 46.33 -19.22
N GLY A 182 15.01 46.54 -19.64
CA GLY A 182 14.62 47.61 -20.58
C GLY A 182 14.82 49.01 -20.00
N ILE A 183 14.49 49.22 -18.73
CA ILE A 183 14.72 50.49 -18.03
C ILE A 183 16.22 50.80 -17.98
N ILE A 184 17.05 49.83 -17.56
CA ILE A 184 18.51 50.00 -17.51
C ILE A 184 19.08 50.30 -18.90
N TRP A 185 18.58 49.61 -19.93
CA TRP A 185 19.02 49.85 -21.30
C TRP A 185 18.64 51.26 -21.79
N MET A 186 17.44 51.75 -21.45
CA MET A 186 17.01 53.11 -21.79
C MET A 186 17.79 54.18 -21.01
N THR A 187 18.10 53.95 -19.73
CA THR A 187 18.90 54.90 -18.95
C THR A 187 20.37 54.94 -19.35
N ARG A 188 20.90 53.84 -19.91
CA ARG A 188 22.25 53.79 -20.51
C ARG A 188 22.33 54.31 -21.95
N ARG A 189 21.18 54.54 -22.60
CA ARG A 189 21.08 55.11 -23.96
C ARG A 189 20.85 56.63 -23.96
N LYS A 190 20.74 57.24 -22.78
CA LYS A 190 20.98 58.68 -22.59
C LYS A 190 22.44 58.87 -22.21
#